data_AF-A0A319BGT4-F1
#
_entry.id   AF-A0A319BGT4-F1
#
_cell.length_a   1.000
_cell.length_b   1.000
_cell.length_c   1.000
_cell.angle_alpha   90.00
_cell.angle_beta   90.00
_cell.angle_gamma   90.00
#
_symmetry.space_group_name_H-M   'P 1'
#
loop_
_entity.id
_entity.type
_entity.pdbx_description
1 polymer ?
#
loop_
_entity_poly.entity_id
_entity_poly.type
_entity_poly.pdbx_seq_one_letter_code
_entity_poly.pdbx_strand_id
1 'polypeptide(L)'
;MRRAAFQALRTARRVPAWKVTGRKPCAVSFSSSRSLGLRASSTGKHPSYLPAPLQSSMHLRNFSIAVISTAVASGAWYAYQGTGQTSAGLNPTSSQLRSYSTAGAQAEAPAEATRRALLVDNDQFFTAPISGDQPLSKHTDDSDRRVLEMLTPEQATQKLRKNEESYLVNRGKGVVRYDIVQVPSNSPIEDDHAEKIIEVPSSVAAANQGESKSDWMFWAVFDGHSGWTTSAKLRNVLISYVARELNTTYKAAAADPSLLTPSSAAIDAAIKQGFTRLDDDIVHSSVDKVLKSNSRRVAAEMLAPALSGSCALLAFYDSQSKDLKVACAGDSRAVLGRRAANGKWTATPLSEDQTGGTPSEMKRLREEHPGEPNVVRNGRILGQLEPSRSFGDAFYKWSKDTQDKIKRQFFGRTPHPLLKTPPYVTAEPIVTTTKMEPGSGDFLVLATDGLWEMLSNEEVVGLVGQWVEQQQQLGASGSNKAWLKSWFSFGNKSELPVEGPKATDAEGQRRPIRQQQYDIAGAATRFTVEDQNAATHLVRNAMGGKDKEMVSALLTLPSPYSRRYRDDVTVEVIFFGEGPDNRTVTINEEASASEESVKAKL
;
A
#
# COMPACT_ATOMS: atom_id res chain seq x y z
N MET A 1 33.34 -28.82 35.66
CA MET A 1 33.69 -30.15 35.07
C MET A 1 32.47 -30.70 34.34
N ARG A 2 32.65 -31.59 33.34
CA ARG A 2 31.70 -32.57 32.71
C ARG A 2 30.19 -32.21 32.66
N ARG A 3 29.55 -32.08 31.47
CA ARG A 3 28.75 -33.14 30.77
C ARG A 3 27.67 -33.81 31.66
N ALA A 4 26.40 -34.01 31.27
CA ALA A 4 25.57 -33.68 30.09
C ALA A 4 24.06 -33.83 30.53
N ALA A 5 22.98 -33.99 29.75
CA ALA A 5 22.71 -34.26 28.32
C ALA A 5 21.25 -33.84 27.92
N PHE A 6 20.79 -34.22 26.72
CA PHE A 6 19.39 -34.09 26.24
C PHE A 6 18.44 -35.16 26.81
N GLN A 7 17.15 -34.84 26.95
CA GLN A 7 16.07 -35.69 26.40
C GLN A 7 14.77 -34.90 26.14
N ALA A 8 13.92 -35.40 25.25
CA ALA A 8 12.68 -34.75 24.82
C ALA A 8 11.48 -35.69 24.98
N LEU A 9 10.28 -35.13 25.23
CA LEU A 9 9.03 -35.87 25.30
C LEU A 9 7.99 -35.31 24.33
N ARG A 10 7.41 -36.18 23.51
CA ARG A 10 6.27 -35.90 22.63
C ARG A 10 4.97 -36.26 23.35
N THR A 11 3.96 -35.40 23.27
CA THR A 11 2.58 -35.72 23.65
C THR A 11 1.65 -35.58 22.45
N ALA A 12 1.37 -36.70 21.77
CA ALA A 12 0.43 -36.72 20.65
C ALA A 12 -1.02 -36.77 21.19
N ARG A 13 -1.90 -35.89 20.70
CA ARG A 13 -3.37 -36.01 20.86
C ARG A 13 -3.98 -36.61 19.60
N ARG A 14 -5.04 -37.42 19.79
CA ARG A 14 -5.70 -38.20 18.73
C ARG A 14 -6.74 -37.37 17.99
N VAL A 15 -6.91 -37.65 16.70
CA VAL A 15 -8.05 -37.21 15.87
C VAL A 15 -9.00 -38.42 15.70
N PRO A 16 -10.33 -38.26 15.79
CA PRO A 16 -11.28 -39.37 15.59
C PRO A 16 -11.37 -39.79 14.12
N ALA A 17 -11.57 -41.09 13.87
CA ALA A 17 -11.70 -41.64 12.52
C ALA A 17 -13.18 -41.70 12.07
N TRP A 18 -13.45 -41.29 10.83
CA TRP A 18 -14.72 -41.57 10.14
C TRP A 18 -14.57 -42.77 9.21
N LYS A 19 -15.58 -43.67 9.23
CA LYS A 19 -15.62 -44.87 8.39
C LYS A 19 -16.29 -44.56 7.06
N VAL A 20 -15.60 -44.83 5.95
CA VAL A 20 -16.22 -44.87 4.61
C VAL A 20 -16.57 -46.32 4.28
N THR A 21 -17.85 -46.60 4.02
CA THR A 21 -18.32 -47.90 3.50
C THR A 21 -18.35 -47.87 1.98
N GLY A 22 -17.78 -48.89 1.34
CA GLY A 22 -17.61 -48.92 -0.12
C GLY A 22 -18.83 -49.40 -0.91
N ARG A 23 -18.90 -48.99 -2.18
CA ARG A 23 -19.66 -49.67 -3.23
C ARG A 23 -18.72 -50.09 -4.37
N LYS A 24 -19.03 -51.21 -5.01
CA LYS A 24 -18.19 -51.84 -6.06
C LYS A 24 -18.43 -51.17 -7.43
N PRO A 25 -17.45 -51.18 -8.35
CA PRO A 25 -17.65 -50.75 -9.73
C PRO A 25 -18.39 -51.83 -10.56
N CYS A 26 -19.13 -51.40 -11.57
CA CYS A 26 -19.58 -52.25 -12.67
C CYS A 26 -18.72 -51.97 -13.92
N ALA A 27 -18.42 -53.01 -14.69
CA ALA A 27 -17.75 -52.90 -15.98
C ALA A 27 -18.76 -53.04 -17.12
N VAL A 28 -18.54 -52.31 -18.23
CA VAL A 28 -19.22 -52.53 -19.51
C VAL A 28 -18.18 -52.40 -20.63
N SER A 29 -18.32 -53.21 -21.67
CA SER A 29 -17.26 -53.54 -22.63
C SER A 29 -17.15 -52.59 -23.83
N PHE A 30 -15.99 -52.61 -24.48
CA PHE A 30 -15.81 -52.09 -25.85
C PHE A 30 -16.70 -52.85 -26.85
N SER A 31 -17.13 -52.15 -27.90
CA SER A 31 -17.38 -52.74 -29.21
C SER A 31 -16.76 -51.86 -30.29
N SER A 32 -16.49 -52.44 -31.47
CA SER A 32 -15.80 -51.77 -32.56
C SER A 32 -16.43 -52.12 -33.91
N SER A 33 -16.64 -51.13 -34.76
CA SER A 33 -17.01 -51.33 -36.16
C SER A 33 -16.25 -50.32 -37.04
N ARG A 34 -15.80 -50.80 -38.21
CA ARG A 34 -15.21 -49.99 -39.27
C ARG A 34 -16.18 -49.92 -40.45
N SER A 35 -16.18 -48.81 -41.16
CA SER A 35 -16.61 -48.73 -42.56
C SER A 35 -15.75 -47.71 -43.31
N LEU A 36 -15.52 -47.93 -44.60
CA LEU A 36 -14.73 -47.04 -45.46
C LEU A 36 -15.62 -46.13 -46.31
N GLY A 37 -15.08 -44.97 -46.68
CA GLY A 37 -15.61 -44.08 -47.72
C GLY A 37 -14.49 -43.20 -48.27
N LEU A 38 -14.53 -42.85 -49.56
CA LEU A 38 -13.44 -42.18 -50.28
C LEU A 38 -13.96 -41.07 -51.21
N ARG A 39 -13.25 -39.91 -51.21
CA ARG A 39 -13.35 -38.79 -52.19
C ARG A 39 -14.69 -38.02 -52.22
N ALA A 40 -14.77 -36.76 -52.67
CA ALA A 40 -13.77 -35.68 -52.78
C ALA A 40 -14.46 -34.30 -52.96
N SER A 41 -13.72 -33.21 -52.68
CA SER A 41 -13.83 -31.85 -53.24
C SER A 41 -15.21 -31.18 -53.42
N SER A 42 -15.53 -30.15 -52.63
CA SER A 42 -15.67 -28.75 -53.12
C SER A 42 -16.09 -27.72 -52.04
N THR A 43 -15.56 -26.50 -52.19
CA THR A 43 -16.05 -25.16 -51.76
C THR A 43 -17.13 -24.99 -50.66
N GLY A 44 -16.79 -24.22 -49.60
CA GLY A 44 -17.63 -23.05 -49.23
C GLY A 44 -18.02 -22.81 -47.75
N LYS A 45 -17.57 -21.65 -47.22
CA LYS A 45 -18.14 -20.85 -46.10
C LYS A 45 -17.98 -21.35 -44.64
N HIS A 46 -18.03 -20.36 -43.72
CA HIS A 46 -17.77 -20.39 -42.27
C HIS A 46 -18.98 -20.88 -41.42
N PRO A 47 -18.87 -21.03 -40.07
CA PRO A 47 -17.71 -20.90 -39.16
C PRO A 47 -17.46 -22.11 -38.23
N SER A 48 -16.33 -22.11 -37.52
CA SER A 48 -16.01 -23.03 -36.43
C SER A 48 -16.48 -22.54 -35.05
N TYR A 49 -17.21 -23.36 -34.29
CA TYR A 49 -17.53 -23.12 -32.87
C TYR A 49 -16.55 -23.87 -31.95
N LEU A 50 -15.82 -23.13 -31.10
CA LEU A 50 -15.26 -23.60 -29.82
C LEU A 50 -15.29 -22.44 -28.80
N PRO A 51 -15.34 -22.72 -27.48
CA PRO A 51 -15.79 -21.74 -26.48
C PRO A 51 -14.75 -20.67 -26.14
N ALA A 52 -15.23 -19.46 -25.87
CA ALA A 52 -14.40 -18.32 -25.47
C ALA A 52 -14.07 -18.35 -23.96
N PRO A 53 -12.79 -18.20 -23.56
CA PRO A 53 -12.44 -17.84 -22.19
C PRO A 53 -12.74 -16.35 -21.94
N LEU A 54 -13.12 -16.00 -20.71
CA LEU A 54 -13.43 -14.62 -20.33
C LEU A 54 -12.18 -13.72 -20.41
N GLN A 55 -12.16 -12.80 -21.37
CA GLN A 55 -11.22 -11.69 -21.42
C GLN A 55 -11.91 -10.40 -20.97
N SER A 56 -11.38 -9.76 -19.92
CA SER A 56 -11.74 -8.37 -19.59
C SER A 56 -10.83 -7.43 -20.39
N SER A 57 -11.34 -6.84 -21.46
CA SER A 57 -10.63 -5.86 -22.27
C SER A 57 -11.20 -4.45 -22.03
N MET A 58 -10.51 -3.65 -21.22
CA MET A 58 -10.82 -2.23 -21.06
C MET A 58 -10.40 -1.46 -22.31
N HIS A 59 -11.25 -1.48 -23.34
CA HIS A 59 -11.12 -0.58 -24.47
C HIS A 59 -11.60 0.82 -24.09
N LEU A 60 -10.66 1.79 -24.09
CA LEU A 60 -11.01 3.20 -24.17
C LEU A 60 -11.88 3.44 -25.41
N ARG A 61 -13.08 3.99 -25.20
CA ARG A 61 -13.98 4.42 -26.27
C ARG A 61 -14.61 5.74 -25.85
N ASN A 62 -14.56 6.73 -26.74
CA ASN A 62 -14.91 8.11 -26.41
C ASN A 62 -16.37 8.24 -25.96
N PHE A 63 -16.61 9.14 -25.00
CA PHE A 63 -17.93 9.36 -24.41
C PHE A 63 -18.96 9.85 -25.44
N SER A 64 -20.21 9.43 -25.25
CA SER A 64 -21.39 9.98 -25.94
C SER A 64 -22.61 9.90 -25.02
N ILE A 65 -22.44 10.39 -23.78
CA ILE A 65 -23.46 10.34 -22.71
C ILE A 65 -24.11 11.73 -22.57
N ALA A 66 -24.85 12.15 -23.60
CA ALA A 66 -25.51 13.46 -23.65
C ALA A 66 -27.00 13.41 -24.05
N VAL A 67 -27.53 12.24 -24.45
CA VAL A 67 -28.88 12.10 -25.03
C VAL A 67 -29.84 11.28 -24.15
N ILE A 68 -29.33 10.46 -23.23
CA ILE A 68 -30.16 9.60 -22.36
C ILE A 68 -30.54 10.33 -21.05
N SER A 69 -29.65 11.18 -20.54
CA SER A 69 -29.86 11.95 -19.29
C SER A 69 -31.00 12.97 -19.38
N THR A 70 -31.20 13.60 -20.54
CA THR A 70 -32.29 14.55 -20.79
C THR A 70 -33.68 13.90 -20.71
N ALA A 71 -33.86 12.70 -21.26
CA ALA A 71 -35.14 11.99 -21.23
C ALA A 71 -35.61 11.69 -19.80
N VAL A 72 -34.70 11.28 -18.91
CA VAL A 72 -35.01 10.98 -17.51
C VAL A 72 -35.38 12.26 -16.74
N ALA A 73 -34.65 13.36 -16.98
CA ALA A 73 -34.95 14.66 -16.36
C ALA A 73 -36.31 15.22 -16.79
N SER A 74 -36.69 15.10 -18.06
CA SER A 74 -37.99 15.56 -18.57
C SER A 74 -39.17 14.81 -17.93
N GLY A 75 -39.05 13.49 -17.72
CA GLY A 75 -40.09 12.70 -17.06
C GLY A 75 -40.31 13.08 -15.59
N ALA A 76 -39.23 13.35 -14.86
CA ALA A 76 -39.29 13.79 -13.46
C ALA A 76 -39.93 15.18 -13.31
N TRP A 77 -39.64 16.11 -14.23
CA TRP A 77 -40.19 17.47 -14.18
C TRP A 77 -41.71 17.50 -14.41
N TYR A 78 -42.21 16.71 -15.39
CA TYR A 78 -43.63 16.65 -15.71
C TYR A 78 -44.48 16.02 -14.58
N ALA A 79 -43.89 15.14 -13.76
CA ALA A 79 -44.55 14.57 -12.59
C ALA A 79 -44.68 15.55 -11.40
N TYR A 80 -43.89 16.62 -11.38
CA TYR A 80 -43.76 17.49 -10.19
C TYR A 80 -44.68 18.73 -10.19
N GLN A 81 -45.23 19.15 -11.33
CA GLN A 81 -46.16 20.29 -11.42
C GLN A 81 -47.64 19.90 -11.25
N GLY A 82 -47.92 18.63 -10.89
CA GLY A 82 -49.23 17.99 -11.06
C GLY A 82 -50.33 18.23 -10.00
N THR A 83 -50.17 19.13 -9.02
CA THR A 83 -51.25 19.41 -8.02
C THR A 83 -51.20 20.83 -7.46
N GLY A 84 -52.24 21.63 -7.76
CA GLY A 84 -52.54 22.93 -7.15
C GLY A 84 -54.06 23.16 -7.13
N GLN A 85 -54.59 23.72 -6.04
CA GLN A 85 -56.02 23.88 -5.73
C GLN A 85 -56.67 25.04 -6.55
N THR A 86 -57.99 25.32 -6.61
CA THR A 86 -59.17 25.05 -5.73
C THR A 86 -60.52 24.97 -6.48
N SER A 87 -61.44 24.14 -5.97
CA SER A 87 -62.90 24.34 -5.76
C SER A 87 -63.77 25.30 -6.61
N ALA A 88 -64.86 24.77 -7.22
CA ALA A 88 -66.23 25.36 -7.21
C ALA A 88 -67.29 24.33 -7.69
N GLY A 89 -68.40 24.17 -6.97
CA GLY A 89 -69.33 23.02 -7.14
C GLY A 89 -70.48 23.14 -8.14
N LEU A 90 -71.22 22.03 -8.30
CA LEU A 90 -72.68 21.95 -8.43
C LEU A 90 -73.17 20.48 -8.25
N ASN A 91 -74.47 20.29 -8.03
CA ASN A 91 -75.16 19.02 -7.64
C ASN A 91 -76.39 18.80 -8.58
N PRO A 92 -77.20 17.72 -8.54
CA PRO A 92 -77.20 16.54 -7.63
C PRO A 92 -77.41 15.15 -8.31
N THR A 93 -77.34 14.05 -7.54
CA THR A 93 -78.45 13.07 -7.33
C THR A 93 -78.07 11.89 -6.40
N SER A 94 -79.04 11.41 -5.59
CA SER A 94 -79.20 10.09 -4.92
C SER A 94 -78.00 9.21 -4.48
N SER A 95 -78.02 8.47 -3.36
CA SER A 95 -78.83 8.46 -2.11
C SER A 95 -78.41 7.27 -1.23
N GLN A 96 -78.39 7.42 0.10
CA GLN A 96 -78.21 6.34 1.12
C GLN A 96 -76.83 5.64 1.12
N LEU A 97 -76.33 5.01 2.21
CA LEU A 97 -76.87 4.77 3.57
C LEU A 97 -75.73 4.89 4.62
N ARG A 98 -76.03 4.80 5.93
CA ARG A 98 -75.08 5.07 7.04
C ARG A 98 -74.37 3.81 7.56
N SER A 99 -73.13 3.98 8.04
CA SER A 99 -72.64 3.39 9.29
C SER A 99 -71.54 4.27 9.91
N TYR A 100 -71.41 4.25 11.25
CA TYR A 100 -70.47 5.08 12.02
C TYR A 100 -69.48 4.21 12.79
N SER A 101 -68.21 4.59 12.81
CA SER A 101 -67.32 4.36 13.97
C SER A 101 -66.14 5.34 13.98
N THR A 102 -66.22 6.30 14.91
CA THR A 102 -65.20 7.22 15.43
C THR A 102 -63.73 7.02 15.03
N ALA A 103 -63.08 8.11 14.63
CA ALA A 103 -61.62 8.22 14.56
C ALA A 103 -60.97 8.27 15.96
N GLY A 104 -59.73 7.80 16.06
CA GLY A 104 -58.78 8.14 17.13
C GLY A 104 -57.51 8.67 16.48
N ALA A 105 -57.07 9.88 16.86
CA ALA A 105 -55.94 10.55 16.22
C ALA A 105 -54.62 10.29 16.96
N GLN A 106 -53.59 9.87 16.23
CA GLN A 106 -52.18 10.03 16.59
C GLN A 106 -51.42 10.55 15.37
N ALA A 107 -50.37 11.34 15.61
CA ALA A 107 -49.69 12.09 14.57
C ALA A 107 -48.78 11.20 13.70
N GLU A 108 -48.71 11.51 12.40
CA GLU A 108 -47.75 10.89 11.49
C GLU A 108 -46.33 11.39 11.79
N ALA A 109 -45.41 10.45 12.01
CA ALA A 109 -43.98 10.70 11.93
C ALA A 109 -43.55 10.81 10.45
N PRO A 110 -42.44 11.51 10.12
CA PRO A 110 -41.96 11.58 8.74
C PRO A 110 -41.62 10.17 8.22
N ALA A 111 -42.09 9.86 7.00
CA ALA A 111 -41.98 8.52 6.44
C ALA A 111 -40.54 8.12 6.07
N GLU A 112 -40.11 6.95 6.54
CA GLU A 112 -38.81 6.35 6.17
C GLU A 112 -38.71 6.12 4.65
N ALA A 113 -37.52 6.36 4.08
CA ALA A 113 -37.20 6.18 2.66
C ALA A 113 -37.02 4.68 2.30
N THR A 114 -38.08 3.89 2.45
CA THR A 114 -38.07 2.44 2.21
C THR A 114 -37.78 2.09 0.74
N ARG A 115 -36.74 1.26 0.52
CA ARG A 115 -36.47 0.67 -0.80
C ARG A 115 -37.18 -0.67 -0.90
N ARG A 116 -37.98 -0.87 -1.95
CA ARG A 116 -38.66 -2.15 -2.20
C ARG A 116 -37.68 -3.16 -2.81
N ALA A 117 -37.57 -4.33 -2.18
CA ALA A 117 -36.87 -5.48 -2.73
C ALA A 117 -37.87 -6.58 -3.12
N LEU A 118 -37.54 -7.31 -4.19
CA LEU A 118 -38.28 -8.49 -4.63
C LEU A 118 -37.61 -9.72 -4.01
N LEU A 119 -38.21 -10.30 -2.98
CA LEU A 119 -37.79 -11.61 -2.48
C LEU A 119 -38.47 -12.72 -3.30
N VAL A 120 -37.75 -13.83 -3.45
CA VAL A 120 -38.27 -15.08 -4.00
C VAL A 120 -38.20 -16.12 -2.89
N ASP A 121 -39.33 -16.67 -2.51
CA ASP A 121 -39.42 -17.82 -1.62
C ASP A 121 -40.61 -18.70 -2.05
N ASN A 122 -40.46 -20.02 -1.92
CA ASN A 122 -41.48 -21.03 -2.30
C ASN A 122 -42.20 -20.74 -3.64
N ASP A 123 -41.43 -20.46 -4.69
CA ASP A 123 -41.88 -20.11 -6.06
C ASP A 123 -42.84 -18.89 -6.16
N GLN A 124 -42.84 -18.01 -5.16
CA GLN A 124 -43.63 -16.77 -5.16
C GLN A 124 -42.76 -15.51 -4.98
N PHE A 125 -43.22 -14.41 -5.58
CA PHE A 125 -42.56 -13.11 -5.54
C PHE A 125 -43.19 -12.22 -4.48
N PHE A 126 -42.39 -11.80 -3.49
CA PHE A 126 -42.83 -10.90 -2.41
C PHE A 126 -42.12 -9.56 -2.51
N THR A 127 -42.88 -8.45 -2.52
CA THR A 127 -42.30 -7.11 -2.40
C THR A 127 -42.27 -6.68 -0.93
N ALA A 128 -41.11 -6.81 -0.28
CA ALA A 128 -40.91 -6.31 1.07
C ALA A 128 -40.31 -4.88 1.04
N PRO A 129 -40.72 -3.97 1.95
CA PRO A 129 -39.93 -2.78 2.24
C PRO A 129 -38.66 -3.21 3.00
N ILE A 130 -37.49 -2.84 2.48
CA ILE A 130 -36.28 -2.77 3.28
C ILE A 130 -36.27 -1.36 3.90
N SER A 131 -36.35 -1.26 5.23
CA SER A 131 -36.07 -0.01 5.95
C SER A 131 -34.67 0.46 5.58
N GLY A 132 -34.58 1.69 5.07
CA GLY A 132 -33.41 2.18 4.34
C GLY A 132 -32.10 2.18 5.13
N ASP A 133 -32.21 2.20 6.46
CA ASP A 133 -31.12 2.46 7.39
C ASP A 133 -30.51 1.18 8.01
N GLN A 134 -30.93 -0.01 7.57
CA GLN A 134 -30.29 -1.27 7.99
C GLN A 134 -28.99 -1.51 7.22
N PRO A 135 -27.81 -1.57 7.88
CA PRO A 135 -26.54 -1.64 7.18
C PRO A 135 -26.32 -2.98 6.47
N LEU A 136 -25.84 -2.90 5.24
CA LEU A 136 -25.59 -4.03 4.35
C LEU A 136 -24.61 -5.01 5.01
N SER A 137 -25.07 -6.20 5.38
CA SER A 137 -24.22 -7.16 6.10
C SER A 137 -24.33 -8.59 5.59
N LYS A 138 -23.21 -9.31 5.71
CA LYS A 138 -23.04 -10.71 5.29
C LYS A 138 -22.16 -11.45 6.28
N HIS A 139 -22.55 -12.68 6.62
CA HIS A 139 -21.68 -13.62 7.34
C HIS A 139 -20.67 -14.23 6.36
N THR A 140 -19.39 -14.23 6.74
CA THR A 140 -18.34 -15.01 6.06
C THR A 140 -18.10 -16.32 6.80
N ASP A 141 -17.52 -17.27 6.08
CA ASP A 141 -17.06 -18.57 6.56
C ASP A 141 -16.01 -18.46 7.68
N ASP A 142 -15.14 -17.44 7.64
CA ASP A 142 -14.17 -17.10 8.70
C ASP A 142 -14.81 -16.48 9.97
N SER A 143 -16.07 -16.81 10.28
CA SER A 143 -16.87 -16.35 11.44
C SER A 143 -17.18 -14.84 11.54
N ASP A 144 -16.46 -13.99 10.81
CA ASP A 144 -16.75 -12.55 10.74
C ASP A 144 -18.16 -12.25 10.21
N ARG A 145 -18.88 -11.34 10.88
CA ARG A 145 -20.01 -10.62 10.28
C ARG A 145 -19.46 -9.35 9.65
N ARG A 146 -19.31 -9.33 8.32
CA ARG A 146 -18.94 -8.12 7.58
C ARG A 146 -20.16 -7.22 7.46
N VAL A 147 -20.01 -5.97 7.88
CA VAL A 147 -21.05 -4.92 7.85
C VAL A 147 -20.48 -3.74 7.06
N LEU A 148 -21.24 -3.27 6.07
CA LEU A 148 -21.00 -2.03 5.35
C LEU A 148 -21.97 -0.99 5.90
N GLU A 149 -21.48 -0.27 6.91
CA GLU A 149 -22.11 0.87 7.55
C GLU A 149 -21.21 2.09 7.31
N MET A 150 -21.80 3.27 7.14
CA MET A 150 -21.04 4.50 6.92
C MET A 150 -20.32 4.87 8.22
N LEU A 151 -18.99 4.96 8.19
CA LEU A 151 -18.22 5.32 9.38
C LEU A 151 -18.55 6.74 9.82
N THR A 152 -18.70 6.96 11.13
CA THR A 152 -18.71 8.32 11.69
C THR A 152 -17.28 8.92 11.63
N PRO A 153 -17.11 10.26 11.70
CA PRO A 153 -15.78 10.87 11.72
C PRO A 153 -14.85 10.37 12.84
N GLU A 154 -15.43 9.94 13.96
CA GLU A 154 -14.74 9.35 15.11
C GLU A 154 -14.29 7.92 14.79
N GLN A 155 -15.16 7.09 14.20
CA GLN A 155 -14.81 5.74 13.74
C GLN A 155 -13.79 5.76 12.59
N ALA A 156 -13.90 6.73 11.67
CA ALA A 156 -12.92 6.98 10.62
C ALA A 156 -11.56 7.39 11.21
N THR A 157 -11.56 8.25 12.24
CA THR A 157 -10.35 8.62 13.00
C THR A 157 -9.74 7.42 13.73
N GLN A 158 -10.55 6.58 14.39
CA GLN A 158 -10.09 5.33 14.99
C GLN A 158 -9.49 4.37 13.94
N LYS A 159 -10.07 4.32 12.75
CA LYS A 159 -9.58 3.46 11.65
C LYS A 159 -8.26 3.96 11.05
N LEU A 160 -8.04 5.28 10.96
CA LEU A 160 -6.74 5.86 10.59
C LEU A 160 -5.68 5.56 11.66
N ARG A 161 -5.99 5.85 12.92
CA ARG A 161 -5.06 5.71 14.06
C ARG A 161 -4.81 4.27 14.50
N LYS A 162 -5.52 3.28 13.92
CA LYS A 162 -5.45 1.88 14.36
C LYS A 162 -4.03 1.30 14.34
N ASN A 163 -3.25 1.67 13.32
CA ASN A 163 -1.88 1.21 13.13
C ASN A 163 -0.91 2.42 13.11
N GLU A 164 -1.17 3.45 13.92
CA GLU A 164 -0.21 4.55 14.10
C GLU A 164 0.80 4.20 15.19
N GLU A 165 2.08 4.43 14.93
CA GLU A 165 3.16 4.20 15.89
C GLU A 165 4.08 5.42 15.94
N SER A 166 4.64 5.73 17.10
CA SER A 166 5.56 6.85 17.27
C SER A 166 6.63 6.50 18.29
N TYR A 167 7.89 6.79 17.98
CA TYR A 167 9.05 6.40 18.77
C TYR A 167 9.97 7.61 19.02
N LEU A 168 10.33 7.84 20.27
CA LEU A 168 11.34 8.83 20.67
C LEU A 168 12.72 8.18 20.69
N VAL A 169 13.69 8.80 20.02
CA VAL A 169 15.07 8.30 19.86
C VAL A 169 16.00 9.08 20.80
N ASN A 170 16.08 8.64 22.05
CA ASN A 170 16.84 9.30 23.11
C ASN A 170 18.31 8.85 23.14
N ARG A 171 18.98 8.91 21.98
CA ARG A 171 20.37 8.45 21.79
C ARG A 171 21.38 9.57 21.50
N GLY A 172 20.92 10.82 21.39
CA GLY A 172 21.77 11.98 21.03
C GLY A 172 22.44 11.91 19.64
N LYS A 173 22.08 10.93 18.80
CA LYS A 173 22.76 10.62 17.53
C LYS A 173 22.10 11.23 16.28
N GLY A 174 21.50 12.41 16.42
CA GLY A 174 21.01 13.23 15.30
C GLY A 174 19.59 12.92 14.81
N VAL A 175 18.92 11.92 15.38
CA VAL A 175 17.49 11.65 15.21
C VAL A 175 16.83 11.69 16.59
N VAL A 176 15.64 12.29 16.68
CA VAL A 176 14.91 12.53 17.94
C VAL A 176 13.57 11.83 18.02
N ARG A 177 12.92 11.60 16.87
CA ARG A 177 11.60 10.95 16.78
C ARG A 177 11.41 10.34 15.39
N TYR A 178 10.66 9.25 15.28
CA TYR A 178 10.02 8.84 14.04
C TYR A 178 8.57 8.40 14.27
N ASP A 179 7.73 8.66 13.27
CA ASP A 179 6.28 8.37 13.28
C ASP A 179 5.93 7.49 12.08
N ILE A 180 5.04 6.53 12.27
CA ILE A 180 4.62 5.54 11.28
C ILE A 180 3.09 5.47 11.24
N VAL A 181 2.49 5.21 10.07
CA VAL A 181 1.11 4.70 9.97
C VAL A 181 0.95 3.75 8.77
N GLN A 182 0.11 2.71 8.93
CA GLN A 182 -0.38 1.86 7.84
C GLN A 182 -1.91 1.91 7.72
N VAL A 183 -2.46 2.21 6.53
CA VAL A 183 -3.92 2.24 6.27
C VAL A 183 -4.30 1.31 5.11
N PRO A 184 -4.84 0.10 5.38
CA PRO A 184 -5.10 -0.91 4.36
C PRO A 184 -6.28 -0.57 3.44
N SER A 185 -6.07 -0.76 2.14
CA SER A 185 -7.07 -0.85 1.07
C SER A 185 -7.30 -2.30 0.64
N ASN A 186 -6.25 -3.11 0.56
CA ASN A 186 -6.32 -4.54 0.33
C ASN A 186 -6.73 -5.31 1.61
N SER A 187 -6.91 -6.64 1.50
CA SER A 187 -7.14 -7.50 2.68
C SER A 187 -6.60 -8.91 2.42
N PRO A 188 -5.50 -9.35 3.08
CA PRO A 188 -4.60 -8.53 3.92
C PRO A 188 -4.00 -7.34 3.16
N ILE A 189 -3.40 -6.40 3.90
CA ILE A 189 -2.58 -5.33 3.32
C ILE A 189 -1.42 -5.96 2.53
N GLU A 190 -1.05 -5.39 1.38
CA GLU A 190 0.12 -5.81 0.62
C GLU A 190 1.36 -5.01 1.03
N ASP A 191 1.20 -3.74 1.43
CA ASP A 191 2.25 -2.90 2.05
C ASP A 191 2.86 -3.47 3.33
N ASP A 192 4.14 -3.15 3.59
CA ASP A 192 4.85 -3.45 4.83
C ASP A 192 5.92 -2.38 5.17
N HIS A 193 6.48 -2.40 6.39
CA HIS A 193 7.56 -1.49 6.82
C HIS A 193 8.57 -2.15 7.78
N ALA A 194 9.74 -1.53 8.00
CA ALA A 194 10.72 -1.98 9.00
C ALA A 194 11.76 -0.92 9.39
N GLU A 195 12.01 -0.81 10.69
CA GLU A 195 13.01 0.09 11.27
C GLU A 195 14.07 -0.70 12.05
N LYS A 196 15.28 -0.13 12.19
CA LYS A 196 16.33 -0.72 13.03
C LYS A 196 17.39 0.29 13.43
N ILE A 197 17.77 0.28 14.70
CA ILE A 197 19.01 0.91 15.16
C ILE A 197 20.03 -0.17 15.51
N ILE A 198 21.23 -0.06 14.98
CA ILE A 198 22.37 -0.94 15.24
C ILE A 198 23.50 -0.09 15.82
N GLU A 199 23.84 -0.33 17.08
CA GLU A 199 24.96 0.34 17.74
C GLU A 199 26.30 -0.27 17.29
N VAL A 200 27.19 0.54 16.72
CA VAL A 200 28.41 0.11 16.03
C VAL A 200 29.66 0.46 16.86
N PRO A 201 30.58 -0.50 17.11
CA PRO A 201 31.84 -0.22 17.78
C PRO A 201 32.77 0.69 16.97
N SER A 202 33.59 1.49 17.67
CA SER A 202 34.65 2.34 17.08
C SER A 202 35.81 1.58 16.40
N SER A 203 35.78 0.24 16.41
CA SER A 203 36.66 -0.63 15.60
C SER A 203 36.05 -1.03 14.26
N VAL A 204 34.83 -0.57 13.96
CA VAL A 204 34.12 -0.78 12.69
C VAL A 204 33.74 0.57 12.07
N ALA A 205 33.24 1.53 12.88
CA ALA A 205 33.08 2.92 12.46
C ALA A 205 34.29 3.76 12.88
N ALA A 206 34.77 4.64 11.99
CA ALA A 206 36.02 5.40 12.16
C ALA A 206 36.07 6.19 13.47
N ALA A 207 37.04 5.92 14.34
CA ALA A 207 37.14 6.57 15.64
C ALA A 207 37.55 8.06 15.55
N ASN A 208 36.58 8.95 15.27
CA ASN A 208 36.75 10.39 15.50
C ASN A 208 36.98 10.65 17.00
N GLN A 209 37.88 11.59 17.30
CA GLN A 209 38.50 11.74 18.62
C GLN A 209 37.47 11.95 19.75
N GLY A 210 37.21 10.90 20.53
CA GLY A 210 36.42 10.95 21.77
C GLY A 210 35.14 10.12 21.76
N GLU A 211 34.51 9.87 20.60
CA GLU A 211 33.28 9.07 20.53
C GLU A 211 33.57 7.58 20.36
N SER A 212 33.17 6.76 21.34
CA SER A 212 33.50 5.32 21.37
C SER A 212 32.54 4.43 20.56
N LYS A 213 31.41 4.95 20.07
CA LYS A 213 30.38 4.23 19.30
C LYS A 213 29.61 5.18 18.38
N SER A 214 29.15 4.68 17.25
CA SER A 214 28.16 5.33 16.38
C SER A 214 26.89 4.48 16.25
N ASP A 215 25.82 5.06 15.71
CA ASP A 215 24.61 4.34 15.36
C ASP A 215 24.44 4.26 13.85
N TRP A 216 24.11 3.06 13.36
CA TRP A 216 23.51 2.85 12.05
C TRP A 216 22.01 2.73 12.22
N MET A 217 21.27 3.67 11.64
CA MET A 217 19.82 3.71 11.71
C MET A 217 19.21 3.41 10.34
N PHE A 218 18.14 2.64 10.33
CA PHE A 218 17.45 2.17 9.13
C PHE A 218 15.94 2.36 9.29
N TRP A 219 15.29 2.76 8.20
CA TRP A 219 13.84 2.91 8.03
C TRP A 219 13.50 2.46 6.62
N ALA A 220 12.38 1.77 6.40
CA ALA A 220 12.09 1.15 5.12
C ALA A 220 10.62 0.85 4.91
N VAL A 221 10.07 1.34 3.80
CA VAL A 221 8.72 0.99 3.32
C VAL A 221 8.79 0.03 2.13
N PHE A 222 7.81 -0.87 2.08
CA PHE A 222 7.70 -1.97 1.12
C PHE A 222 6.32 -1.99 0.49
N ASP A 223 6.16 -1.33 -0.66
CA ASP A 223 4.96 -1.47 -1.50
C ASP A 223 4.84 -2.93 -1.94
N GLY A 224 3.67 -3.55 -1.79
CA GLY A 224 3.48 -4.97 -2.10
C GLY A 224 2.46 -5.20 -3.21
N HIS A 225 2.70 -6.17 -4.09
CA HIS A 225 1.75 -6.46 -5.17
C HIS A 225 1.64 -7.93 -5.55
N SER A 226 0.42 -8.34 -5.88
CA SER A 226 0.07 -9.74 -6.21
C SER A 226 0.36 -10.73 -5.06
N GLY A 227 0.39 -10.24 -3.83
CA GLY A 227 0.59 -10.96 -2.58
C GLY A 227 1.53 -10.21 -1.63
N TRP A 228 1.06 -9.97 -0.40
CA TRP A 228 1.84 -9.48 0.75
C TRP A 228 3.10 -10.29 1.12
N THR A 229 3.36 -11.45 0.49
CA THR A 229 4.42 -12.36 0.91
C THR A 229 5.83 -11.92 0.53
N THR A 230 5.98 -10.97 -0.39
CA THR A 230 7.30 -10.39 -0.71
C THR A 230 7.65 -9.25 0.25
N SER A 231 6.78 -8.26 0.41
CA SER A 231 6.94 -7.15 1.36
C SER A 231 7.15 -7.64 2.80
N ALA A 232 6.34 -8.59 3.26
CA ALA A 232 6.54 -9.25 4.57
C ALA A 232 7.82 -10.09 4.66
N LYS A 233 8.39 -10.55 3.54
CA LYS A 233 9.73 -11.13 3.53
C LYS A 233 10.80 -10.05 3.65
N LEU A 234 10.62 -8.87 3.03
CA LEU A 234 11.56 -7.75 3.12
C LEU A 234 11.65 -7.17 4.54
N ARG A 235 10.52 -6.84 5.20
CA ARG A 235 10.49 -6.40 6.61
C ARG A 235 11.40 -7.26 7.49
N ASN A 236 11.21 -8.57 7.38
CA ASN A 236 11.87 -9.54 8.26
C ASN A 236 13.39 -9.66 8.04
N VAL A 237 13.93 -9.38 6.85
CA VAL A 237 15.37 -9.64 6.56
C VAL A 237 16.15 -8.60 5.77
N LEU A 238 15.56 -7.65 5.02
CA LEU A 238 16.31 -6.76 4.12
C LEU A 238 17.39 -5.96 4.84
N ILE A 239 17.02 -5.26 5.92
CA ILE A 239 17.97 -4.48 6.74
C ILE A 239 19.09 -5.39 7.27
N SER A 240 18.78 -6.64 7.61
CA SER A 240 19.78 -7.59 8.13
C SER A 240 20.72 -8.13 7.04
N TYR A 241 20.32 -8.13 5.76
CA TYR A 241 21.21 -8.38 4.63
C TYR A 241 22.11 -7.17 4.38
N VAL A 242 21.52 -5.97 4.25
CA VAL A 242 22.26 -4.72 4.02
C VAL A 242 23.28 -4.45 5.14
N ALA A 243 22.87 -4.56 6.41
CA ALA A 243 23.76 -4.37 7.56
C ALA A 243 24.92 -5.39 7.60
N ARG A 244 24.74 -6.61 7.09
CA ARG A 244 25.83 -7.61 6.98
C ARG A 244 26.88 -7.17 5.97
N GLU A 245 26.46 -6.68 4.81
CA GLU A 245 27.39 -6.19 3.78
C GLU A 245 28.09 -4.91 4.22
N LEU A 246 27.35 -3.95 4.83
CA LEU A 246 27.93 -2.75 5.44
C LEU A 246 28.99 -3.10 6.50
N ASN A 247 28.68 -3.98 7.46
CA ASN A 247 29.65 -4.45 8.46
C ASN A 247 30.87 -5.15 7.83
N THR A 248 30.74 -5.75 6.64
CA THR A 248 31.87 -6.34 5.91
C THR A 248 32.73 -5.25 5.28
N THR A 249 32.13 -4.29 4.58
CA THR A 249 32.81 -3.16 3.95
C THR A 249 33.51 -2.24 4.96
N TYR A 250 32.85 -1.88 6.07
CA TYR A 250 33.45 -1.05 7.11
C TYR A 250 34.62 -1.77 7.82
N LYS A 251 34.52 -3.09 8.07
CA LYS A 251 35.64 -3.88 8.61
C LYS A 251 36.80 -4.02 7.63
N ALA A 252 36.54 -4.07 6.32
CA ALA A 252 37.59 -4.08 5.31
C ALA A 252 38.33 -2.73 5.26
N ALA A 253 37.62 -1.60 5.37
CA ALA A 253 38.23 -0.28 5.48
C ALA A 253 39.06 -0.15 6.77
N ALA A 254 38.48 -0.45 7.94
CA ALA A 254 39.16 -0.36 9.24
C ALA A 254 40.38 -1.30 9.42
N ALA A 255 40.62 -2.21 8.47
CA ALA A 255 41.82 -3.05 8.42
C ALA A 255 42.97 -2.43 7.61
N ASP A 256 42.72 -1.37 6.85
CA ASP A 256 43.70 -0.61 6.07
C ASP A 256 44.11 0.65 6.86
N PRO A 257 45.38 0.79 7.31
CA PRO A 257 45.84 1.97 8.05
C PRO A 257 45.73 3.31 7.30
N SER A 258 45.45 3.30 6.00
CA SER A 258 45.21 4.51 5.18
C SER A 258 43.74 4.89 5.05
N LEU A 259 42.79 4.01 5.44
CA LEU A 259 41.34 4.22 5.31
C LEU A 259 40.65 4.18 6.67
N LEU A 260 40.32 5.35 7.21
CA LEU A 260 39.52 5.43 8.44
C LEU A 260 38.06 5.01 8.21
N THR A 261 37.43 5.52 7.14
CA THR A 261 36.08 5.14 6.69
C THR A 261 36.13 4.46 5.31
N PRO A 262 35.14 3.60 4.97
CA PRO A 262 34.92 3.21 3.59
C PRO A 262 34.44 4.39 2.74
N SER A 263 34.73 4.37 1.44
CA SER A 263 34.26 5.39 0.50
C SER A 263 32.75 5.30 0.26
N SER A 264 32.12 6.43 -0.08
CA SER A 264 30.68 6.49 -0.36
C SER A 264 30.21 5.41 -1.35
N ALA A 265 30.96 5.22 -2.44
CA ALA A 265 30.68 4.21 -3.46
C ALA A 265 30.83 2.76 -2.97
N ALA A 266 31.72 2.50 -2.00
CA ALA A 266 31.83 1.17 -1.38
C ALA A 266 30.64 0.87 -0.45
N ILE A 267 30.10 1.90 0.20
CA ILE A 267 28.85 1.82 0.99
C ILE A 267 27.66 1.57 0.04
N ASP A 268 27.58 2.29 -1.09
CA ASP A 268 26.52 2.10 -2.10
C ASP A 268 26.56 0.68 -2.70
N ALA A 269 27.75 0.19 -3.02
CA ALA A 269 27.96 -1.19 -3.48
C ALA A 269 27.53 -2.22 -2.43
N ALA A 270 27.78 -1.98 -1.14
CA ALA A 270 27.33 -2.85 -0.06
C ALA A 270 25.79 -2.89 0.07
N ILE A 271 25.12 -1.75 -0.05
CA ILE A 271 23.64 -1.68 -0.01
C ILE A 271 23.06 -2.42 -1.22
N LYS A 272 23.55 -2.13 -2.43
CA LYS A 272 23.15 -2.83 -3.67
C LYS A 272 23.38 -4.34 -3.59
N GLN A 273 24.49 -4.76 -2.99
CA GLN A 273 24.79 -6.17 -2.76
C GLN A 273 23.87 -6.81 -1.72
N GLY A 274 23.45 -6.09 -0.68
CA GLY A 274 22.46 -6.55 0.28
C GLY A 274 21.10 -6.81 -0.36
N PHE A 275 20.63 -5.89 -1.22
CA PHE A 275 19.41 -6.04 -2.00
C PHE A 275 19.49 -7.23 -2.97
N THR A 276 20.46 -7.21 -3.90
CA THR A 276 20.57 -8.21 -4.97
C THR A 276 20.81 -9.63 -4.45
N ARG A 277 21.57 -9.81 -3.35
CA ARG A 277 21.71 -11.13 -2.69
C ARG A 277 20.41 -11.64 -2.08
N LEU A 278 19.57 -10.77 -1.50
CA LEU A 278 18.29 -11.19 -0.95
C LEU A 278 17.30 -11.57 -2.07
N ASP A 279 17.30 -10.82 -3.17
CA ASP A 279 16.45 -11.15 -4.32
C ASP A 279 16.88 -12.45 -5.01
N ASP A 280 18.18 -12.76 -5.15
CA ASP A 280 18.62 -14.09 -5.59
C ASP A 280 18.14 -15.20 -4.64
N ASP A 281 18.23 -14.98 -3.32
CA ASP A 281 17.83 -15.98 -2.33
C ASP A 281 16.31 -16.26 -2.38
N ILE A 282 15.52 -15.22 -2.71
CA ILE A 282 14.07 -15.26 -2.94
C ILE A 282 13.72 -15.89 -4.29
N VAL A 283 14.37 -15.48 -5.38
CA VAL A 283 13.97 -15.78 -6.76
C VAL A 283 14.63 -17.04 -7.30
N HIS A 284 15.95 -17.20 -7.16
CA HIS A 284 16.70 -18.27 -7.81
C HIS A 284 17.04 -19.42 -6.84
N SER A 285 17.58 -19.10 -5.67
CA SER A 285 17.93 -20.13 -4.69
C SER A 285 16.70 -20.82 -4.08
N SER A 286 15.51 -20.20 -4.11
CA SER A 286 14.24 -20.84 -3.73
C SER A 286 13.82 -21.96 -4.70
N VAL A 287 13.89 -21.70 -6.01
CA VAL A 287 13.64 -22.69 -7.07
C VAL A 287 14.54 -23.90 -6.89
N ASP A 288 15.81 -23.67 -6.59
CA ASP A 288 16.80 -24.74 -6.43
C ASP A 288 16.50 -25.64 -5.21
N LYS A 289 16.04 -25.03 -4.09
CA LYS A 289 15.56 -25.75 -2.89
C LYS A 289 14.28 -26.53 -3.19
N VAL A 290 13.34 -25.93 -3.96
CA VAL A 290 12.05 -26.53 -4.32
C VAL A 290 12.20 -27.70 -5.29
N LEU A 291 13.01 -27.57 -6.34
CA LEU A 291 13.32 -28.65 -7.30
C LEU A 291 13.94 -29.87 -6.58
N LYS A 292 14.86 -29.63 -5.63
CA LYS A 292 15.46 -30.69 -4.79
C LYS A 292 14.44 -31.34 -3.86
N SER A 293 13.42 -30.62 -3.40
CA SER A 293 12.35 -31.16 -2.55
C SER A 293 11.30 -31.99 -3.32
N ASN A 294 11.10 -31.69 -4.60
CA ASN A 294 10.02 -32.22 -5.45
C ASN A 294 8.61 -32.21 -4.80
N SER A 295 8.33 -31.25 -3.91
CA SER A 295 7.08 -31.18 -3.14
C SER A 295 6.26 -29.94 -3.46
N ARG A 296 5.01 -30.13 -3.92
CA ARG A 296 4.07 -29.03 -4.20
C ARG A 296 3.75 -28.18 -2.97
N ARG A 297 3.78 -28.76 -1.76
CA ARG A 297 3.62 -28.00 -0.52
C ARG A 297 4.82 -27.10 -0.25
N VAL A 298 6.05 -27.63 -0.40
CA VAL A 298 7.28 -26.85 -0.22
C VAL A 298 7.38 -25.76 -1.29
N ALA A 299 6.95 -26.03 -2.52
CA ALA A 299 6.82 -25.02 -3.57
C ALA A 299 5.85 -23.89 -3.18
N ALA A 300 4.68 -24.21 -2.63
CA ALA A 300 3.68 -23.22 -2.19
C ALA A 300 4.21 -22.30 -1.09
N GLU A 301 5.04 -22.82 -0.19
CA GLU A 301 5.63 -22.10 0.94
C GLU A 301 6.86 -21.28 0.51
N MET A 302 7.80 -21.88 -0.23
CA MET A 302 9.08 -21.26 -0.58
C MET A 302 9.03 -20.33 -1.80
N LEU A 303 8.09 -20.53 -2.74
CA LEU A 303 7.98 -19.67 -3.93
C LEU A 303 7.01 -18.50 -3.73
N ALA A 304 6.24 -18.42 -2.64
CA ALA A 304 5.28 -17.32 -2.47
C ALA A 304 5.94 -15.93 -2.54
N PRO A 305 7.04 -15.62 -1.81
CA PRO A 305 7.75 -14.34 -1.94
C PRO A 305 8.43 -14.11 -3.29
N ALA A 306 8.54 -15.15 -4.14
CA ALA A 306 9.08 -15.05 -5.49
C ALA A 306 7.96 -14.81 -6.54
N LEU A 307 6.72 -15.22 -6.23
CA LEU A 307 5.58 -15.18 -7.14
C LEU A 307 4.69 -13.95 -6.94
N SER A 308 4.69 -13.35 -5.75
CA SER A 308 4.38 -11.93 -5.56
C SER A 308 5.61 -11.05 -5.82
N GLY A 309 5.41 -9.73 -5.87
CA GLY A 309 6.49 -8.75 -5.93
C GLY A 309 6.35 -7.69 -4.85
N SER A 310 7.39 -6.87 -4.70
CA SER A 310 7.37 -5.72 -3.79
C SER A 310 8.44 -4.70 -4.16
N CYS A 311 8.07 -3.42 -4.15
CA CYS A 311 9.03 -2.31 -4.19
C CYS A 311 9.74 -2.17 -2.84
N ALA A 312 10.90 -1.53 -2.82
CA ALA A 312 11.66 -1.32 -1.59
C ALA A 312 12.35 0.04 -1.57
N LEU A 313 12.06 0.83 -0.54
CA LEU A 313 12.68 2.12 -0.30
C LEU A 313 13.34 2.08 1.08
N LEU A 314 14.66 1.95 1.13
CA LEU A 314 15.45 1.90 2.37
C LEU A 314 16.19 3.20 2.60
N ALA A 315 15.96 3.84 3.73
CA ALA A 315 16.86 4.83 4.31
C ALA A 315 17.92 4.15 5.17
N PHE A 316 19.18 4.55 5.01
CA PHE A 316 20.30 4.21 5.90
C PHE A 316 20.99 5.50 6.33
N TYR A 317 21.08 5.74 7.64
CA TYR A 317 21.75 6.89 8.23
C TYR A 317 22.90 6.43 9.13
N ASP A 318 24.10 6.94 8.87
CA ASP A 318 25.27 6.77 9.75
C ASP A 318 25.44 8.01 10.63
N SER A 319 25.24 7.86 11.94
CA SER A 319 25.28 8.99 12.87
C SER A 319 26.66 9.65 12.97
N GLN A 320 27.73 8.97 12.54
CA GLN A 320 29.10 9.47 12.62
C GLN A 320 29.42 10.40 11.45
N SER A 321 29.08 10.00 10.23
CA SER A 321 29.25 10.86 9.05
C SER A 321 28.15 11.90 8.95
N LYS A 322 26.95 11.62 9.47
CA LYS A 322 25.69 12.33 9.19
C LYS A 322 25.26 12.24 7.73
N ASP A 323 25.70 11.20 7.01
CA ASP A 323 25.24 10.90 5.67
C ASP A 323 23.97 10.03 5.75
N LEU A 324 22.91 10.48 5.08
CA LEU A 324 21.74 9.68 4.75
C LEU A 324 21.93 9.11 3.34
N LYS A 325 21.71 7.81 3.19
CA LYS A 325 21.63 7.12 1.89
C LYS A 325 20.22 6.58 1.71
N VAL A 326 19.58 6.94 0.60
CA VAL A 326 18.28 6.40 0.21
C VAL A 326 18.49 5.45 -0.95
N ALA A 327 18.10 4.19 -0.77
CA ALA A 327 18.17 3.14 -1.77
C ALA A 327 16.74 2.75 -2.21
N CYS A 328 16.37 3.15 -3.43
CA CYS A 328 15.05 2.88 -4.00
C CYS A 328 15.13 1.81 -5.09
N ALA A 329 14.29 0.79 -4.99
CA ALA A 329 13.97 -0.20 -6.02
C ALA A 329 12.45 -0.26 -6.19
N GLY A 330 11.89 0.65 -7.00
CA GLY A 330 10.45 0.76 -7.29
C GLY A 330 9.93 2.20 -7.34
N ASP A 331 8.62 2.37 -7.15
CA ASP A 331 7.86 3.63 -7.24
C ASP A 331 7.48 4.28 -5.89
N SER A 332 7.81 3.65 -4.76
CA SER A 332 7.79 4.30 -3.44
C SER A 332 8.84 5.42 -3.38
N ARG A 333 8.52 6.57 -2.76
CA ARG A 333 9.35 7.79 -2.81
C ARG A 333 9.79 8.28 -1.43
N ALA A 334 11.03 8.79 -1.36
CA ALA A 334 11.59 9.52 -0.24
C ALA A 334 11.66 11.03 -0.52
N VAL A 335 11.25 11.87 0.42
CA VAL A 335 11.33 13.33 0.32
C VAL A 335 11.89 13.94 1.60
N LEU A 336 12.95 14.75 1.47
CA LEU A 336 13.52 15.56 2.54
C LEU A 336 12.78 16.90 2.64
N GLY A 337 12.31 17.23 3.84
CA GLY A 337 11.97 18.60 4.24
C GLY A 337 13.15 19.26 4.95
N ARG A 338 13.71 20.32 4.35
CA ARG A 338 14.76 21.17 4.96
C ARG A 338 14.28 22.62 5.00
N ARG A 339 14.63 23.37 6.04
CA ARG A 339 14.36 24.82 6.13
C ARG A 339 15.29 25.61 5.21
N ALA A 340 14.72 26.45 4.36
CA ALA A 340 15.45 27.44 3.56
C ALA A 340 15.72 28.71 4.37
N ALA A 341 16.69 29.53 3.91
CA ALA A 341 17.08 30.77 4.58
C ALA A 341 15.97 31.86 4.65
N ASN A 342 14.86 31.66 3.93
CA ASN A 342 13.66 32.51 4.00
C ASN A 342 12.65 32.08 5.08
N GLY A 343 12.93 30.99 5.82
CA GLY A 343 12.06 30.43 6.86
C GLY A 343 11.02 29.42 6.36
N LYS A 344 10.79 29.31 5.04
CA LYS A 344 9.95 28.25 4.45
C LYS A 344 10.72 26.92 4.35
N TRP A 345 9.98 25.83 4.23
CA TRP A 345 10.50 24.50 3.93
C TRP A 345 10.73 24.32 2.42
N THR A 346 11.83 23.68 2.04
CA THR A 346 12.05 23.13 0.69
C THR A 346 11.75 21.64 0.70
N ALA A 347 10.94 21.17 -0.25
CA ALA A 347 10.80 19.76 -0.53
C ALA A 347 11.88 19.29 -1.51
N THR A 348 12.67 18.30 -1.12
CA THR A 348 13.76 17.76 -1.96
C THR A 348 13.57 16.24 -2.12
N PRO A 349 13.13 15.74 -3.28
CA PRO A 349 12.99 14.30 -3.51
C PRO A 349 14.36 13.63 -3.50
N LEU A 350 14.51 12.55 -2.72
CA LEU A 350 15.76 11.78 -2.60
C LEU A 350 15.75 10.49 -3.43
N SER A 351 14.69 10.25 -4.20
CA SER A 351 14.51 9.11 -5.10
C SER A 351 13.67 9.51 -6.33
N GLU A 352 13.99 8.94 -7.50
CA GLU A 352 13.13 8.95 -8.69
C GLU A 352 12.20 7.72 -8.66
N ASP A 353 10.94 7.86 -9.10
CA ASP A 353 9.98 6.76 -9.16
C ASP A 353 10.35 5.81 -10.32
N GLN A 354 10.61 4.54 -10.06
CA GLN A 354 11.18 3.63 -11.08
C GLN A 354 10.10 2.78 -11.73
N THR A 355 9.55 3.27 -12.84
CA THR A 355 8.44 2.62 -13.58
C THR A 355 8.70 2.55 -15.08
N GLY A 356 7.91 1.75 -15.79
CA GLY A 356 7.92 1.77 -17.25
C GLY A 356 7.44 3.10 -17.88
N GLY A 357 7.01 4.10 -17.10
CA GLY A 357 6.74 5.46 -17.56
C GLY A 357 7.91 6.44 -17.36
N THR A 358 8.92 6.06 -16.59
CA THR A 358 10.01 6.95 -16.14
C THR A 358 11.10 7.05 -17.23
N PRO A 359 11.52 8.25 -17.69
CA PRO A 359 12.43 8.38 -18.84
C PRO A 359 13.79 7.66 -18.68
N SER A 360 14.36 7.69 -17.48
CA SER A 360 15.62 7.02 -17.12
C SER A 360 15.51 5.49 -17.27
N GLU A 361 14.47 4.91 -16.68
CA GLU A 361 14.20 3.46 -16.69
C GLU A 361 13.71 2.98 -18.07
N MET A 362 12.90 3.78 -18.78
CA MET A 362 12.52 3.52 -20.17
C MET A 362 13.74 3.47 -21.11
N LYS A 363 14.76 4.28 -20.84
CA LYS A 363 16.05 4.21 -21.57
C LYS A 363 16.78 2.92 -21.20
N ARG A 364 17.01 2.68 -19.91
CA ARG A 364 17.69 1.46 -19.39
C ARG A 364 17.10 0.18 -19.99
N LEU A 365 15.79 0.00 -19.93
CA LEU A 365 15.09 -1.19 -20.43
C LEU A 365 15.21 -1.37 -21.96
N ARG A 366 15.38 -0.29 -22.73
CA ARG A 366 15.63 -0.38 -24.18
C ARG A 366 17.08 -0.73 -24.53
N GLU A 367 18.02 -0.35 -23.66
CA GLU A 367 19.44 -0.67 -23.78
C GLU A 367 19.73 -2.11 -23.31
N GLU A 368 19.03 -2.58 -22.27
CA GLU A 368 19.08 -3.97 -21.77
C GLU A 368 18.39 -4.97 -22.71
N HIS A 369 17.31 -4.59 -23.40
CA HIS A 369 16.52 -5.46 -24.28
C HIS A 369 16.48 -5.00 -25.76
N PRO A 370 17.63 -5.00 -26.46
CA PRO A 370 17.71 -4.53 -27.84
C PRO A 370 16.84 -5.35 -28.79
N GLY A 371 16.06 -4.66 -29.64
CA GLY A 371 15.13 -5.29 -30.58
C GLY A 371 13.76 -5.69 -29.98
N GLU A 372 13.46 -5.27 -28.75
CA GLU A 372 12.18 -5.55 -28.09
C GLU A 372 11.31 -4.29 -27.92
N PRO A 373 10.59 -3.82 -28.96
CA PRO A 373 9.83 -2.57 -28.91
C PRO A 373 8.61 -2.60 -27.96
N ASN A 374 8.32 -3.74 -27.33
CA ASN A 374 7.27 -3.91 -26.33
C ASN A 374 7.82 -4.24 -24.92
N VAL A 375 9.12 -4.02 -24.68
CA VAL A 375 9.74 -4.16 -23.34
C VAL A 375 9.00 -3.29 -22.31
N VAL A 376 8.63 -2.08 -22.74
CA VAL A 376 7.69 -1.17 -22.08
C VAL A 376 6.49 -1.01 -23.01
N ARG A 377 5.28 -1.07 -22.46
CA ARG A 377 4.03 -0.78 -23.17
C ARG A 377 3.04 -0.10 -22.23
N ASN A 378 2.46 1.03 -22.65
CA ASN A 378 1.52 1.82 -21.85
C ASN A 378 2.06 2.19 -20.45
N GLY A 379 3.36 2.50 -20.34
CA GLY A 379 4.01 2.80 -19.05
C GLY A 379 4.35 1.57 -18.19
N ARG A 380 4.08 0.34 -18.67
CA ARG A 380 4.24 -0.91 -17.91
C ARG A 380 5.23 -1.88 -18.52
N ILE A 381 5.96 -2.62 -17.69
CA ILE A 381 6.91 -3.66 -18.07
C ILE A 381 6.15 -4.82 -18.71
N LEU A 382 6.53 -5.15 -19.95
CA LEU A 382 5.80 -6.05 -20.87
C LEU A 382 4.28 -5.73 -21.00
N GLY A 383 3.85 -4.52 -20.63
CA GLY A 383 2.45 -4.10 -20.57
C GLY A 383 1.65 -4.61 -19.37
N GLN A 384 2.28 -5.05 -18.28
CA GLN A 384 1.58 -5.59 -17.09
C GLN A 384 2.04 -4.98 -15.75
N LEU A 385 3.32 -5.07 -15.39
CA LEU A 385 3.86 -4.56 -14.12
C LEU A 385 4.15 -3.05 -14.21
N GLU A 386 3.87 -2.30 -13.15
CA GLU A 386 4.15 -0.85 -13.09
C GLU A 386 5.64 -0.54 -12.78
N PRO A 387 6.22 -1.01 -11.66
CA PRO A 387 7.61 -0.77 -11.35
C PRO A 387 8.58 -1.47 -12.31
N SER A 388 9.67 -0.80 -12.65
CA SER A 388 10.81 -1.34 -13.41
C SER A 388 11.86 -2.02 -12.53
N ARG A 389 11.74 -1.86 -11.20
CA ARG A 389 12.59 -2.48 -10.18
C ARG A 389 11.74 -2.97 -9.01
N SER A 390 11.96 -4.19 -8.55
CA SER A 390 11.24 -4.81 -7.44
C SER A 390 11.96 -6.06 -6.94
N PHE A 391 11.66 -6.49 -5.72
CA PHE A 391 11.94 -7.82 -5.21
C PHE A 391 10.87 -8.83 -5.65
N GLY A 392 11.22 -10.11 -5.68
CA GLY A 392 10.28 -11.16 -6.09
C GLY A 392 10.03 -11.07 -7.60
N ASP A 393 8.77 -10.99 -8.03
CA ASP A 393 8.41 -10.80 -9.46
C ASP A 393 9.08 -11.80 -10.40
N ALA A 394 9.29 -13.04 -9.93
CA ALA A 394 10.17 -14.00 -10.57
C ALA A 394 9.71 -14.40 -12.00
N PHE A 395 8.46 -14.14 -12.35
CA PHE A 395 7.93 -14.24 -13.71
C PHE A 395 8.65 -13.33 -14.72
N TYR A 396 9.22 -12.21 -14.29
CA TYR A 396 10.02 -11.30 -15.12
C TYR A 396 11.52 -11.62 -15.09
N LYS A 397 11.98 -12.43 -14.13
CA LYS A 397 13.40 -12.73 -13.86
C LYS A 397 13.83 -14.14 -14.28
N TRP A 398 12.95 -15.13 -14.12
CA TRP A 398 13.23 -16.52 -14.50
C TRP A 398 13.30 -16.69 -16.02
N SER A 399 14.33 -17.41 -16.46
CA SER A 399 14.40 -17.95 -17.83
C SER A 399 13.18 -18.81 -18.15
N LYS A 400 12.78 -18.83 -19.43
CA LYS A 400 11.62 -19.59 -19.92
C LYS A 400 11.65 -21.04 -19.45
N ASP A 401 12.80 -21.71 -19.53
CA ASP A 401 13.00 -23.09 -19.08
C ASP A 401 12.70 -23.29 -17.59
N THR A 402 13.07 -22.34 -16.73
CA THR A 402 12.77 -22.39 -15.30
C THR A 402 11.27 -22.26 -15.06
N GLN A 403 10.61 -21.30 -15.70
CA GLN A 403 9.15 -21.13 -15.60
C GLN A 403 8.41 -22.39 -16.08
N ASP A 404 8.86 -22.97 -17.18
CA ASP A 404 8.28 -24.17 -17.78
C ASP A 404 8.51 -25.43 -16.90
N LYS A 405 9.66 -25.53 -16.21
CA LYS A 405 9.91 -26.57 -15.18
C LYS A 405 8.98 -26.41 -13.99
N ILE A 406 8.88 -25.21 -13.41
CA ILE A 406 8.00 -24.91 -12.27
C ILE A 406 6.54 -25.19 -12.62
N LYS A 407 6.08 -24.76 -13.80
CA LYS A 407 4.74 -25.04 -14.33
C LYS A 407 4.47 -26.53 -14.51
N ARG A 408 5.43 -27.31 -15.06
CA ARG A 408 5.25 -28.75 -15.30
C ARG A 408 5.30 -29.59 -14.01
N GLN A 409 6.09 -29.20 -13.02
CA GLN A 409 6.29 -30.00 -11.81
C GLN A 409 5.39 -29.57 -10.64
N PHE A 410 5.18 -28.27 -10.43
CA PHE A 410 4.49 -27.76 -9.25
C PHE A 410 3.13 -27.13 -9.59
N PHE A 411 3.10 -25.80 -9.63
CA PHE A 411 2.02 -24.93 -10.09
C PHE A 411 2.73 -23.69 -10.66
N GLY A 412 2.28 -23.18 -11.80
CA GLY A 412 2.94 -22.06 -12.47
C GLY A 412 2.12 -21.51 -13.62
N ARG A 413 2.22 -20.19 -13.83
CA ARG A 413 1.57 -19.50 -14.96
C ARG A 413 2.28 -19.87 -16.28
N THR A 414 1.59 -19.70 -17.39
CA THR A 414 2.24 -19.79 -18.72
C THR A 414 3.15 -18.58 -18.92
N PRO A 415 4.42 -18.74 -19.37
CA PRO A 415 5.30 -17.63 -19.68
C PRO A 415 4.67 -16.62 -20.64
N HIS A 416 4.92 -15.33 -20.45
CA HIS A 416 4.33 -14.29 -21.30
C HIS A 416 4.84 -14.39 -22.75
N PRO A 417 4.02 -14.21 -23.80
CA PRO A 417 4.48 -14.26 -25.19
C PRO A 417 5.56 -13.21 -25.55
N LEU A 418 5.69 -12.14 -24.76
CA LEU A 418 6.75 -11.13 -24.92
C LEU A 418 8.00 -11.42 -24.08
N LEU A 419 8.01 -12.46 -23.23
CA LEU A 419 9.17 -12.82 -22.42
C LEU A 419 10.20 -13.58 -23.27
N LYS A 420 11.21 -12.85 -23.76
CA LYS A 420 12.28 -13.36 -24.63
C LYS A 420 13.65 -13.36 -23.95
N THR A 421 14.04 -12.24 -23.34
CA THR A 421 15.38 -11.98 -22.78
C THR A 421 15.35 -11.59 -21.29
N PRO A 422 14.71 -12.38 -20.39
CA PRO A 422 14.72 -12.08 -18.95
C PRO A 422 16.15 -12.12 -18.37
N PRO A 423 16.46 -11.34 -17.32
CA PRO A 423 15.52 -10.59 -16.47
C PRO A 423 15.09 -9.23 -17.04
N TYR A 424 13.80 -8.90 -16.92
CA TYR A 424 13.21 -7.60 -17.30
C TYR A 424 13.03 -6.62 -16.14
N VAL A 425 13.30 -7.08 -14.91
CA VAL A 425 13.09 -6.36 -13.65
C VAL A 425 14.23 -6.74 -12.72
N THR A 426 14.78 -5.78 -11.97
CA THR A 426 15.90 -6.00 -11.04
C THR A 426 15.55 -5.50 -9.64
N ALA A 427 16.10 -6.12 -8.60
CA ALA A 427 16.07 -5.59 -7.24
C ALA A 427 17.26 -4.66 -6.94
N GLU A 428 18.16 -4.38 -7.90
CA GLU A 428 19.27 -3.45 -7.65
C GLU A 428 18.76 -2.01 -7.51
N PRO A 429 18.91 -1.36 -6.33
CA PRO A 429 18.38 -0.03 -6.10
C PRO A 429 19.24 1.04 -6.78
N ILE A 430 18.61 2.16 -7.13
CA ILE A 430 19.33 3.43 -7.28
C ILE A 430 19.59 3.96 -5.86
N VAL A 431 20.83 4.34 -5.57
CA VAL A 431 21.23 4.86 -4.26
C VAL A 431 21.64 6.32 -4.39
N THR A 432 21.01 7.21 -3.62
CA THR A 432 21.39 8.62 -3.47
C THR A 432 22.12 8.84 -2.15
N THR A 433 22.74 10.00 -1.96
CA THR A 433 23.41 10.36 -0.69
C THR A 433 23.19 11.83 -0.40
N THR A 434 22.80 12.15 0.84
CA THR A 434 22.45 13.49 1.28
C THR A 434 23.08 13.76 2.65
N LYS A 435 23.66 14.94 2.83
CA LYS A 435 24.20 15.36 4.12
C LYS A 435 23.07 15.88 5.00
N MET A 436 22.87 15.26 6.17
CA MET A 436 21.81 15.67 7.10
C MET A 436 22.29 16.79 8.01
N GLU A 437 21.36 17.69 8.35
CA GLU A 437 21.56 18.81 9.26
C GLU A 437 20.61 18.69 10.48
N PRO A 438 20.88 17.80 11.45
CA PRO A 438 20.04 17.67 12.65
C PRO A 438 19.79 19.00 13.39
N GLY A 439 20.79 19.88 13.47
CA GLY A 439 20.64 21.21 14.08
C GLY A 439 19.67 22.14 13.34
N SER A 440 19.46 21.93 12.03
CA SER A 440 18.55 22.72 11.19
C SER A 440 17.09 22.23 11.25
N GLY A 441 16.83 21.07 11.86
CA GLY A 441 15.49 20.48 11.95
C GLY A 441 15.01 19.77 10.69
N ASP A 442 15.90 19.12 9.96
CA ASP A 442 15.53 18.26 8.83
C ASP A 442 14.50 17.20 9.23
N PHE A 443 13.61 16.83 8.30
CA PHE A 443 12.83 15.61 8.38
C PHE A 443 12.80 14.85 7.06
N LEU A 444 12.70 13.53 7.12
CA LEU A 444 12.55 12.66 5.97
C LEU A 444 11.15 12.02 5.99
N VAL A 445 10.45 12.07 4.86
CA VAL A 445 9.24 11.26 4.63
C VAL A 445 9.58 10.11 3.70
N LEU A 446 9.23 8.89 4.09
CA LEU A 446 9.24 7.68 3.27
C LEU A 446 7.79 7.24 3.09
N ALA A 447 7.33 6.96 1.86
CA ALA A 447 5.99 6.39 1.68
C ALA A 447 5.83 5.56 0.39
N THR A 448 4.89 4.61 0.44
CA THR A 448 4.38 3.83 -0.70
C THR A 448 3.58 4.69 -1.68
N ASP A 449 3.31 4.20 -2.89
CA ASP A 449 2.79 5.04 -3.99
C ASP A 449 1.42 5.66 -3.67
N GLY A 450 0.63 4.99 -2.85
CA GLY A 450 -0.69 5.42 -2.37
C GLY A 450 -0.74 6.77 -1.66
N LEU A 451 0.38 7.27 -1.10
CA LEU A 451 0.48 8.66 -0.62
C LEU A 451 0.72 9.63 -1.77
N TRP A 452 1.66 9.33 -2.66
CA TRP A 452 2.13 10.21 -3.73
C TRP A 452 1.13 10.33 -4.90
N GLU A 453 0.22 9.37 -5.05
CA GLU A 453 -0.98 9.51 -5.89
C GLU A 453 -1.98 10.55 -5.36
N MET A 454 -1.92 10.90 -4.06
CA MET A 454 -2.86 11.78 -3.37
C MET A 454 -2.29 13.17 -3.03
N LEU A 455 -0.99 13.31 -2.76
CA LEU A 455 -0.32 14.55 -2.32
C LEU A 455 1.00 14.79 -3.07
N SER A 456 1.32 16.06 -3.38
CA SER A 456 2.62 16.41 -3.97
C SER A 456 3.75 16.43 -2.93
N ASN A 457 5.01 16.47 -3.37
CA ASN A 457 6.17 16.62 -2.47
C ASN A 457 6.05 17.87 -1.59
N GLU A 458 5.63 18.98 -2.20
CA GLU A 458 5.48 20.28 -1.56
C GLU A 458 4.30 20.27 -0.58
N GLU A 459 3.20 19.59 -0.92
CA GLU A 459 2.07 19.41 0.00
C GLU A 459 2.46 18.55 1.21
N VAL A 460 3.17 17.43 0.99
CA VAL A 460 3.66 16.56 2.07
C VAL A 460 4.62 17.31 3.00
N VAL A 461 5.63 17.97 2.46
CA VAL A 461 6.61 18.72 3.26
C VAL A 461 5.98 19.95 3.92
N GLY A 462 5.07 20.65 3.24
CA GLY A 462 4.32 21.75 3.83
C GLY A 462 3.39 21.32 4.96
N LEU A 463 2.74 20.16 4.84
CA LEU A 463 1.90 19.57 5.88
C LEU A 463 2.71 19.18 7.12
N VAL A 464 3.85 18.50 6.96
CA VAL A 464 4.72 18.16 8.10
C VAL A 464 5.32 19.43 8.73
N GLY A 465 5.73 20.42 7.93
CA GLY A 465 6.18 21.72 8.42
C GLY A 465 5.14 22.44 9.28
N GLN A 466 3.90 22.53 8.78
CA GLN A 466 2.77 23.13 9.52
C GLN A 466 2.46 22.36 10.82
N TRP A 467 2.57 21.03 10.81
CA TRP A 467 2.40 20.19 12.00
C TRP A 467 3.53 20.42 13.02
N VAL A 468 4.79 20.46 12.57
CA VAL A 468 5.97 20.78 13.40
C VAL A 468 5.81 22.16 14.07
N GLU A 469 5.27 23.15 13.35
CA GLU A 469 5.02 24.50 13.85
C GLU A 469 3.86 24.56 14.87
N GLN A 470 2.78 23.78 14.68
CA GLN A 470 1.67 23.70 15.64
C GLN A 470 2.09 23.01 16.95
N GLN A 471 2.83 21.90 16.87
CA GLN A 471 3.30 21.15 18.04
C GLN A 471 4.20 22.01 18.96
N GLN A 472 5.00 22.91 18.39
CA GLN A 472 5.78 23.89 19.15
C GLN A 472 4.90 24.90 19.91
N GLN A 473 3.82 25.39 19.30
CA GLN A 473 2.90 26.36 19.92
C GLN A 473 2.19 25.74 21.14
N LEU A 474 1.78 24.47 21.03
CA LEU A 474 1.21 23.71 22.14
C LEU A 474 2.26 23.46 23.25
N GLY A 475 3.48 23.07 22.87
CA GLY A 475 4.60 22.85 23.78
C GLY A 475 5.11 24.10 24.51
N ALA A 476 4.78 25.32 24.05
CA ALA A 476 5.12 26.56 24.74
C ALA A 476 4.24 26.84 25.98
N SER A 477 3.08 26.16 26.10
CA SER A 477 2.12 26.34 27.20
C SER A 477 2.24 25.29 28.31
N GLY A 478 2.94 24.18 28.06
CA GLY A 478 3.10 23.05 28.98
C GLY A 478 4.56 22.63 29.17
N SER A 479 4.95 22.32 30.41
CA SER A 479 6.34 22.03 30.76
C SER A 479 6.90 20.75 30.09
N ASN A 480 8.20 20.77 29.76
CA ASN A 480 9.06 19.61 29.49
C ASN A 480 8.81 18.75 28.23
N LYS A 481 8.91 19.35 27.02
CA LYS A 481 9.38 18.64 25.81
C LYS A 481 10.67 19.27 25.26
N ALA A 482 11.82 18.74 25.69
CA ALA A 482 13.12 19.40 25.55
C ALA A 482 13.71 19.47 24.12
N TRP A 483 13.28 18.58 23.22
CA TRP A 483 13.81 18.44 21.85
C TRP A 483 13.37 19.56 20.88
N LEU A 484 12.40 20.40 21.27
CA LEU A 484 11.72 21.37 20.40
C LEU A 484 12.39 22.76 20.31
N LYS A 485 13.60 22.96 20.87
CA LYS A 485 14.11 24.31 21.18
C LYS A 485 14.78 25.09 20.04
N SER A 486 15.04 24.50 18.88
CA SER A 486 15.87 25.11 17.82
C SER A 486 15.08 25.74 16.66
N TRP A 487 13.76 25.89 16.74
CA TRP A 487 12.87 25.87 15.55
C TRP A 487 12.00 27.12 15.26
N PHE A 488 12.35 28.33 15.72
CA PHE A 488 11.70 29.59 15.27
C PHE A 488 12.16 30.01 13.85
N SER A 489 11.51 30.91 13.08
CA SER A 489 10.46 31.90 13.35
C SER A 489 9.52 32.13 12.12
N PHE A 490 8.53 33.03 12.24
CA PHE A 490 7.45 33.36 11.27
C PHE A 490 6.37 32.25 11.12
N GLY A 491 5.14 32.51 10.61
CA GLY A 491 4.49 33.79 10.29
C GLY A 491 3.11 33.58 9.65
N ASN A 492 2.03 34.08 10.27
CA ASN A 492 0.64 33.67 10.03
C ASN A 492 0.08 34.00 8.61
N LYS A 493 -0.28 32.98 7.79
CA LYS A 493 -1.28 33.06 6.70
C LYS A 493 -1.67 31.68 6.12
N SER A 494 -2.71 31.66 5.27
CA SER A 494 -3.40 30.47 4.77
C SER A 494 -2.72 29.73 3.61
N GLU A 495 -1.39 29.69 3.58
CA GLU A 495 -0.59 28.97 2.58
C GLU A 495 0.28 27.94 3.31
N LEU A 496 0.57 26.79 2.70
CA LEU A 496 1.53 25.86 3.30
C LEU A 496 2.91 26.54 3.43
N PRO A 497 3.68 26.27 4.50
CA PRO A 497 4.96 26.93 4.77
C PRO A 497 6.10 26.43 3.85
N VAL A 498 5.81 26.11 2.59
CA VAL A 498 6.71 25.46 1.64
C VAL A 498 7.04 26.38 0.46
N GLU A 499 8.22 26.20 -0.14
CA GLU A 499 8.58 26.77 -1.43
C GLU A 499 7.79 26.11 -2.57
N GLY A 500 7.49 26.87 -3.63
CA GLY A 500 6.85 26.31 -4.83
C GLY A 500 7.78 25.36 -5.60
N PRO A 501 7.23 24.45 -6.43
CA PRO A 501 8.01 23.44 -7.14
C PRO A 501 9.05 24.08 -8.05
N LYS A 502 10.31 23.65 -7.92
CA LYS A 502 11.42 24.09 -8.77
C LYS A 502 11.33 23.35 -10.11
N ALA A 503 11.48 24.09 -11.21
CA ALA A 503 11.20 23.58 -12.57
C ALA A 503 12.09 22.40 -13.01
N THR A 504 13.21 22.18 -12.33
CA THR A 504 14.14 21.05 -12.51
C THR A 504 13.66 19.76 -11.87
N ASP A 505 12.79 19.83 -10.87
CA ASP A 505 12.58 18.75 -9.89
C ASP A 505 11.36 17.89 -10.23
N ALA A 506 10.75 18.11 -11.40
CA ALA A 506 9.50 17.49 -11.84
C ALA A 506 9.65 16.44 -12.94
N GLU A 507 10.87 16.18 -13.43
CA GLU A 507 11.15 15.06 -14.35
C GLU A 507 11.38 13.77 -13.55
N GLY A 508 10.81 12.65 -14.02
CA GLY A 508 10.92 11.35 -13.35
C GLY A 508 9.96 11.06 -12.20
N GLN A 509 9.20 12.06 -11.72
CA GLN A 509 8.26 11.90 -10.60
C GLN A 509 6.79 11.97 -11.02
N ARG A 510 5.97 11.08 -10.46
CA ARG A 510 4.52 11.02 -10.63
C ARG A 510 3.85 12.18 -9.90
N ARG A 511 2.96 12.86 -10.63
CA ARG A 511 2.04 13.88 -10.08
C ARG A 511 0.85 13.18 -9.39
N PRO A 512 0.22 13.81 -8.38
CA PRO A 512 -0.97 13.25 -7.73
C PRO A 512 -2.15 13.05 -8.70
N ILE A 513 -2.35 11.82 -9.15
CA ILE A 513 -3.39 11.49 -10.14
C ILE A 513 -4.79 11.68 -9.53
N ARG A 514 -4.97 11.28 -8.27
CA ARG A 514 -6.29 11.25 -7.63
C ARG A 514 -6.84 12.63 -7.26
N GLN A 515 -5.99 13.66 -7.16
CA GLN A 515 -6.47 15.05 -7.02
C GLN A 515 -7.34 15.49 -8.22
N GLN A 516 -6.97 15.05 -9.42
CA GLN A 516 -7.71 15.32 -10.66
C GLN A 516 -9.00 14.48 -10.76
N GLN A 517 -9.04 13.32 -10.08
CA GLN A 517 -10.21 12.44 -10.02
C GLN A 517 -11.31 12.97 -9.10
N TYR A 518 -10.96 13.79 -8.10
CA TYR A 518 -11.87 14.28 -7.06
C TYR A 518 -12.19 15.78 -7.14
N ASP A 519 -11.78 16.46 -8.22
CA ASP A 519 -12.05 17.90 -8.50
C ASP A 519 -11.78 18.83 -7.30
N ILE A 520 -10.63 18.60 -6.64
CA ILE A 520 -10.33 19.17 -5.32
C ILE A 520 -10.06 20.68 -5.43
N ALA A 521 -10.93 21.48 -4.81
CA ALA A 521 -10.77 22.93 -4.72
C ALA A 521 -9.49 23.36 -3.96
N GLY A 522 -9.02 24.58 -4.25
CA GLY A 522 -7.66 25.05 -3.94
C GLY A 522 -7.10 24.73 -2.54
N ALA A 523 -5.87 24.20 -2.52
CA ALA A 523 -5.23 23.54 -1.38
C ALA A 523 -5.27 24.30 -0.03
N ALA A 524 -5.31 25.64 -0.03
CA ALA A 524 -5.39 26.47 1.17
C ALA A 524 -6.57 26.12 2.10
N THR A 525 -7.71 25.69 1.56
CA THR A 525 -8.91 25.42 2.35
C THR A 525 -9.05 23.96 2.79
N ARG A 526 -8.38 22.99 2.15
CA ARG A 526 -8.63 21.55 2.36
C ARG A 526 -7.93 20.91 3.57
N PHE A 527 -6.79 21.44 4.00
CA PHE A 527 -5.94 20.77 5.00
C PHE A 527 -6.34 21.02 6.46
N THR A 528 -6.27 19.99 7.31
CA THR A 528 -6.44 20.04 8.79
C THR A 528 -5.13 19.67 9.49
N VAL A 529 -4.98 20.03 10.77
CA VAL A 529 -3.88 19.58 11.64
C VAL A 529 -4.48 19.18 12.99
N GLU A 530 -4.78 17.88 13.14
CA GLU A 530 -5.55 17.32 14.27
C GLU A 530 -5.02 15.98 14.84
N ASP A 531 -3.91 15.47 14.30
CA ASP A 531 -3.26 14.24 14.76
C ASP A 531 -1.95 14.52 15.52
N GLN A 532 -1.68 13.72 16.56
CA GLN A 532 -0.42 13.78 17.31
C GLN A 532 0.71 13.01 16.63
N ASN A 533 0.41 12.26 15.58
CA ASN A 533 1.31 11.49 14.74
C ASN A 533 1.40 12.14 13.35
N ALA A 534 2.61 12.45 12.89
CA ALA A 534 2.85 13.16 11.64
C ALA A 534 2.54 12.31 10.39
N ALA A 535 2.72 10.99 10.47
CA ALA A 535 2.36 10.06 9.40
C ALA A 535 0.82 9.97 9.26
N THR A 536 0.10 9.82 10.37
CA THR A 536 -1.38 9.88 10.39
C THR A 536 -1.91 11.21 9.87
N HIS A 537 -1.30 12.33 10.27
CA HIS A 537 -1.64 13.67 9.77
C HIS A 537 -1.52 13.77 8.24
N LEU A 538 -0.44 13.22 7.65
CA LEU A 538 -0.31 13.13 6.19
C LEU A 538 -1.42 12.29 5.56
N VAL A 539 -1.71 11.10 6.09
CA VAL A 539 -2.71 10.20 5.51
C VAL A 539 -4.15 10.75 5.66
N ARG A 540 -4.48 11.44 6.76
CA ARG A 540 -5.77 12.16 6.89
C ARG A 540 -5.92 13.22 5.80
N ASN A 541 -4.87 14.00 5.56
CA ASN A 541 -4.88 15.07 4.57
C ASN A 541 -4.82 14.56 3.11
N ALA A 542 -4.26 13.37 2.88
CA ALA A 542 -4.45 12.63 1.64
C ALA A 542 -5.93 12.23 1.45
N MET A 543 -6.58 11.68 2.48
CA MET A 543 -7.97 11.18 2.39
C MET A 543 -9.08 12.25 2.49
N GLY A 544 -8.75 13.54 2.55
CA GLY A 544 -9.73 14.65 2.51
C GLY A 544 -9.49 15.77 3.53
N GLY A 545 -8.67 15.54 4.56
CA GLY A 545 -8.26 16.57 5.52
C GLY A 545 -9.42 17.11 6.35
N LYS A 546 -9.84 18.34 6.06
CA LYS A 546 -11.03 18.99 6.68
C LYS A 546 -12.35 18.38 6.23
N ASP A 547 -12.40 17.76 5.06
CA ASP A 547 -13.60 17.09 4.58
C ASP A 547 -13.77 15.73 5.30
N LYS A 548 -14.48 15.78 6.43
CA LYS A 548 -14.76 14.61 7.27
C LYS A 548 -15.73 13.63 6.63
N GLU A 549 -16.54 14.05 5.66
CA GLU A 549 -17.41 13.15 4.90
C GLU A 549 -16.58 12.34 3.89
N MET A 550 -15.68 13.00 3.15
CA MET A 550 -14.75 12.36 2.22
C MET A 550 -13.78 11.39 2.91
N VAL A 551 -13.18 11.80 4.03
CA VAL A 551 -12.31 10.92 4.85
C VAL A 551 -13.09 9.68 5.29
N SER A 552 -14.30 9.86 5.82
CA SER A 552 -15.14 8.75 6.30
C SER A 552 -15.61 7.85 5.14
N ALA A 553 -15.88 8.41 3.96
CA ALA A 553 -16.31 7.66 2.78
C ALA A 553 -15.17 6.77 2.23
N LEU A 554 -13.98 7.32 2.01
CA LEU A 554 -12.80 6.57 1.54
C LEU A 554 -12.37 5.46 2.51
N LEU A 555 -12.59 5.66 3.81
CA LEU A 555 -12.32 4.68 4.86
C LEU A 555 -13.45 3.66 5.04
N THR A 556 -14.70 3.98 4.69
CA THR A 556 -15.84 3.05 4.72
C THR A 556 -15.68 1.92 3.69
N LEU A 557 -15.09 2.22 2.52
CA LEU A 557 -14.97 1.25 1.44
C LEU A 557 -14.14 0.00 1.85
N PRO A 558 -14.66 -1.23 1.66
CA PRO A 558 -13.95 -2.46 1.97
C PRO A 558 -13.16 -3.00 0.76
N SER A 559 -12.14 -3.80 1.03
CA SER A 559 -11.47 -4.61 0.01
C SER A 559 -12.47 -5.57 -0.68
N PRO A 560 -12.39 -5.78 -2.01
CA PRO A 560 -11.42 -5.21 -2.97
C PRO A 560 -11.92 -3.92 -3.66
N TYR A 561 -12.99 -3.28 -3.15
CA TYR A 561 -13.62 -2.12 -3.80
C TYR A 561 -12.86 -0.81 -3.52
N SER A 562 -12.34 -0.66 -2.30
CA SER A 562 -11.40 0.38 -1.85
C SER A 562 -10.24 0.62 -2.84
N ARG A 563 -9.65 -0.44 -3.40
CA ARG A 563 -8.52 -0.41 -4.35
C ARG A 563 -8.77 0.41 -5.62
N ARG A 564 -10.03 0.76 -5.92
CA ARG A 564 -10.44 1.64 -7.03
C ARG A 564 -10.38 3.15 -6.71
N TYR A 565 -10.20 3.51 -5.44
CA TYR A 565 -10.30 4.88 -4.92
C TYR A 565 -9.04 5.28 -4.15
N ARG A 566 -8.39 4.33 -3.48
CA ARG A 566 -7.12 4.52 -2.79
C ARG A 566 -6.31 3.23 -2.79
N ASP A 567 -5.01 3.36 -2.72
CA ASP A 567 -4.10 2.24 -2.51
C ASP A 567 -3.99 1.84 -1.04
N ASP A 568 -3.21 0.78 -0.77
CA ASP A 568 -2.57 0.65 0.54
C ASP A 568 -1.69 1.90 0.79
N VAL A 569 -1.60 2.36 2.04
CA VAL A 569 -0.84 3.57 2.35
C VAL A 569 0.00 3.33 3.59
N THR A 570 1.31 3.38 3.41
CA THR A 570 2.31 3.26 4.48
C THR A 570 3.24 4.46 4.42
N VAL A 571 3.40 5.13 5.56
CA VAL A 571 4.15 6.38 5.67
C VAL A 571 5.02 6.33 6.93
N GLU A 572 6.30 6.66 6.78
CA GLU A 572 7.21 6.96 7.89
C GLU A 572 7.66 8.43 7.80
N VAL A 573 7.72 9.13 8.94
CA VAL A 573 8.24 10.50 9.08
C VAL A 573 9.32 10.52 10.15
N ILE A 574 10.58 10.71 9.74
CA ILE A 574 11.77 10.69 10.60
C ILE A 574 12.23 12.12 10.87
N PHE A 575 12.30 12.51 12.14
CA PHE A 575 12.71 13.84 12.58
C PHE A 575 14.17 13.85 13.05
N PHE A 576 15.00 14.63 12.37
CA PHE A 576 16.39 14.86 12.72
C PHE A 576 16.50 16.04 13.68
N GLY A 577 17.38 15.93 14.67
CA GLY A 577 17.42 16.89 15.78
C GLY A 577 18.52 16.61 16.79
N GLU A 578 18.64 17.51 17.76
CA GLU A 578 19.43 17.30 18.96
C GLU A 578 18.50 16.91 20.12
N GLY A 579 18.77 15.77 20.74
CA GLY A 579 17.97 15.20 21.81
C GLY A 579 18.85 14.63 22.93
N PRO A 580 18.26 14.21 24.06
CA PRO A 580 19.01 13.60 25.15
C PRO A 580 19.70 12.31 24.71
N ASP A 581 20.91 12.02 25.21
CA ASP A 581 21.48 10.67 25.20
C ASP A 581 21.23 10.00 26.55
N ASN A 582 20.24 9.11 26.60
CA ASN A 582 20.10 8.08 27.63
C ASN A 582 20.17 6.65 27.03
N ARG A 583 20.53 6.56 25.74
CA ARG A 583 20.62 5.37 24.88
C ARG A 583 19.33 4.58 24.65
N THR A 584 18.17 5.10 25.03
CA THR A 584 16.88 4.43 24.82
C THR A 584 16.22 4.78 23.49
N VAL A 585 15.35 3.87 23.03
CA VAL A 585 14.23 4.18 22.14
C VAL A 585 12.97 3.84 22.91
N THR A 586 11.96 4.72 22.91
CA THR A 586 10.74 4.56 23.72
C THR A 586 9.51 4.91 22.89
N ILE A 587 8.45 4.11 23.02
CA ILE A 587 7.14 4.42 22.43
C ILE A 587 6.63 5.76 22.96
N ASN A 588 6.00 6.52 22.08
CA ASN A 588 5.36 7.79 22.36
C ASN A 588 3.84 7.57 22.44
N GLU A 589 3.38 7.21 23.64
CA GLU A 589 1.98 6.84 23.93
C GLU A 589 0.94 7.91 23.51
N GLU A 590 1.35 9.18 23.41
CA GLU A 590 0.47 10.28 22.96
C GLU A 590 0.19 10.29 21.46
N ALA A 591 0.97 9.55 20.66
CA ALA A 591 0.95 9.54 19.20
C ALA A 591 1.09 8.11 18.60
N SER A 592 0.76 7.10 19.40
CA SER A 592 0.73 5.69 19.02
C SER A 592 -0.65 5.12 19.32
N ALA A 593 -1.07 4.11 18.57
CA ALA A 593 -2.25 3.32 18.87
C ALA A 593 -2.09 2.69 20.26
N SER A 594 -3.05 2.91 21.15
CA SER A 594 -3.06 2.23 22.45
C SER A 594 -3.23 0.73 22.23
N GLU A 595 -2.42 -0.09 22.93
CA GLU A 595 -2.70 -1.52 23.04
C GLU A 595 -4.02 -1.72 23.81
N GLU A 596 -5.15 -1.72 23.10
CA GLU A 596 -6.39 -2.26 23.64
C GLU A 596 -6.17 -3.75 23.91
N SER A 597 -5.79 -4.07 25.15
CA SER A 597 -5.73 -5.44 25.65
C SER A 597 -7.06 -6.11 25.34
N VAL A 598 -7.06 -7.06 24.40
CA VAL A 598 -8.30 -7.71 23.93
C VAL A 598 -8.86 -8.54 25.07
N LYS A 599 -9.71 -7.91 25.88
CA LYS A 599 -10.45 -8.57 26.95
C LYS A 599 -11.36 -9.60 26.31
N ALA A 600 -10.93 -10.85 26.33
CA ALA A 600 -11.71 -11.98 25.89
C ALA A 600 -13.08 -11.92 26.57
N LYS A 601 -14.14 -11.72 25.77
CA LYS A 601 -15.51 -11.83 26.24
C LYS A 601 -15.78 -13.31 26.49
N LEU A 602 -15.68 -13.69 27.76
CA LEU A 602 -16.11 -14.98 28.31
C LEU A 602 -17.64 -15.14 28.23
#